data_AF-A0A976CBU4-F1
#
_entry.id   AF-A0A976CBU4-F1
#
_cell.length_a   1.000
_cell.length_b   1.000
_cell.length_c   1.000
_cell.angle_alpha   90.00
_cell.angle_beta   90.00
_cell.angle_gamma   90.00
#
_symmetry.space_group_name_H-M   'P 1'
#
loop_
_entity.id
_entity.type
_entity.pdbx_description
1 polymer ?
#
loop_
_entity_poly.entity_id
_entity_poly.type
_entity_poly.pdbx_seq_one_letter_code
_entity_poly.pdbx_strand_id
1 'polypeptide(L)'
;MKAQEIFSEIELSKKPMYSNFARAYQKSLEVYKITLKSGSSIYGKIDGLPIDIDTLKNLQFIQVINEKLSNLPPKFARLQYMQQIYMSGNQFSVIPPPIYALKNLKRLDLQKNQISIIVNDIDKLENLEYLYLNDNPLVFLSYKIT
;
A
#
# COMPACT_ATOMS: atom_id res chain seq x y z
N MET A 1 -24.11 -5.86 10.15
CA MET A 1 -22.73 -5.35 9.95
C MET A 1 -21.77 -6.40 10.49
N LYS A 2 -20.87 -6.98 9.68
CA LYS A 2 -19.74 -7.73 10.25
C LYS A 2 -18.80 -6.70 10.87
N ALA A 3 -18.35 -6.94 12.11
CA ALA A 3 -17.37 -6.09 12.76
C ALA A 3 -16.13 -5.94 11.86
N GLN A 4 -15.58 -4.73 11.80
CA GLN A 4 -14.32 -4.52 11.11
C GLN A 4 -13.22 -5.19 11.93
N GLU A 5 -12.67 -6.27 11.40
CA GLU A 5 -11.71 -7.15 12.08
C GLU A 5 -10.39 -7.11 11.33
N ILE A 6 -9.31 -6.86 12.05
CA ILE A 6 -7.94 -7.01 11.54
C ILE A 6 -7.65 -8.52 11.50
N PHE A 7 -7.42 -9.07 10.32
CA PHE A 7 -7.15 -10.49 10.17
C PHE A 7 -5.68 -10.81 10.50
N SER A 8 -5.44 -11.99 11.04
CA SER A 8 -4.11 -12.59 11.02
C SER A 8 -3.67 -12.88 9.58
N GLU A 9 -2.37 -13.06 9.34
CA GLU A 9 -1.86 -13.42 8.00
C GLU A 9 -2.52 -14.70 7.46
N ILE A 10 -2.78 -15.68 8.34
CA ILE A 10 -3.45 -16.94 7.98
C ILE A 10 -4.90 -16.69 7.57
N GLU A 11 -5.65 -15.86 8.28
CA GLU A 11 -7.03 -15.53 7.92
C GLU A 11 -7.10 -14.70 6.65
N LEU A 12 -6.21 -13.73 6.51
CA LEU A 12 -6.10 -12.87 5.33
C LEU A 12 -5.75 -13.70 4.09
N SER A 13 -4.88 -14.72 4.22
CA SER A 13 -4.53 -15.65 3.13
C SER A 13 -5.78 -16.34 2.54
N LYS A 14 -6.78 -16.63 3.38
CA LYS A 14 -8.05 -17.29 2.99
C LYS A 14 -9.06 -16.33 2.35
N LYS A 15 -8.87 -15.01 2.44
CA LYS A 15 -9.79 -14.02 1.85
C LYS A 15 -9.67 -13.99 0.31
N PRO A 16 -10.76 -13.64 -0.40
CA PRO A 16 -10.69 -13.47 -1.85
C PRO A 16 -9.69 -12.38 -2.24
N MET A 17 -8.97 -12.62 -3.33
CA MET A 17 -8.07 -11.64 -3.93
C MET A 17 -8.77 -10.95 -5.09
N TYR A 18 -8.79 -9.62 -5.08
CA TYR A 18 -9.37 -8.82 -6.17
C TYR A 18 -8.25 -8.26 -7.04
N SER A 19 -8.42 -8.34 -8.37
CA SER A 19 -7.41 -7.84 -9.32
C SER A 19 -7.84 -6.62 -10.13
N ASN A 20 -9.03 -6.10 -9.85
CA ASN A 20 -9.59 -4.94 -10.54
C ASN A 20 -10.51 -4.16 -9.60
N PHE A 21 -10.33 -2.84 -9.55
CA PHE A 21 -11.16 -1.92 -8.76
C PHE A 21 -12.64 -1.91 -9.16
N ALA A 22 -12.97 -2.06 -10.45
CA ALA A 22 -14.36 -2.10 -10.91
C ALA A 22 -15.16 -3.22 -10.23
N ARG A 23 -14.55 -4.40 -10.07
CA ARG A 23 -15.15 -5.52 -9.34
C ARG A 23 -15.06 -5.34 -7.83
N ALA A 24 -13.97 -4.77 -7.33
CA ALA A 24 -13.79 -4.51 -5.91
C ALA A 24 -14.88 -3.56 -5.37
N TYR A 25 -15.21 -2.49 -6.10
CA TYR A 25 -16.23 -1.52 -5.67
C TYR A 25 -17.63 -2.08 -5.62
N GLN A 26 -17.97 -3.05 -6.48
CA GLN A 26 -19.25 -3.76 -6.42
C GLN A 26 -19.40 -4.60 -5.14
N LYS A 27 -18.29 -4.94 -4.47
CA LYS A 27 -18.24 -5.78 -3.27
C LYS A 27 -17.43 -5.15 -2.14
N SER A 28 -17.43 -3.82 -2.02
CA SER A 28 -16.50 -3.06 -1.17
C SER A 28 -16.36 -3.57 0.27
N LEU A 29 -17.44 -4.07 0.87
CA LEU A 29 -17.45 -4.64 2.23
C LEU A 29 -16.75 -6.01 2.37
N GLU A 30 -16.54 -6.71 1.26
CA GLU A 30 -15.88 -8.02 1.19
C GLU A 30 -14.43 -7.94 0.69
N VAL A 31 -13.94 -6.74 0.38
CA VAL A 31 -12.60 -6.53 -0.18
C VAL A 31 -11.59 -6.33 0.94
N TYR A 32 -10.75 -7.35 1.15
CA TYR A 32 -9.64 -7.31 2.11
C TYR A 32 -8.27 -7.32 1.44
N LYS A 33 -8.19 -7.83 0.20
CA LYS A 33 -6.94 -7.94 -0.56
C LYS A 33 -7.12 -7.48 -2.00
N ILE A 34 -6.20 -6.65 -2.48
CA ILE A 34 -6.10 -6.25 -3.88
C ILE A 34 -4.71 -6.58 -4.42
N THR A 35 -4.64 -7.11 -5.64
CA THR A 35 -3.40 -7.23 -6.42
C THR A 35 -3.58 -6.69 -7.82
N LEU A 36 -2.77 -5.72 -8.22
CA LEU A 36 -2.76 -5.14 -9.56
C LEU A 36 -1.47 -5.54 -10.25
N LYS A 37 -1.58 -6.11 -11.45
CA LYS A 37 -0.44 -6.49 -12.28
C LYS A 37 -0.78 -6.27 -13.76
N SER A 38 0.07 -5.53 -14.45
CA SER A 38 -0.04 -5.13 -15.86
C SER A 38 -0.14 -6.33 -16.81
N GLY A 39 0.32 -7.52 -16.39
CA GLY A 39 0.21 -8.77 -17.16
C GLY A 39 -1.17 -9.45 -17.16
N SER A 40 -2.19 -8.88 -16.53
CA SER A 40 -3.55 -9.47 -16.46
C SER A 40 -4.65 -8.55 -17.01
N SER A 41 -4.28 -7.46 -17.68
CA SER A 41 -5.21 -6.39 -18.04
C SER A 41 -5.50 -6.36 -19.53
N ILE A 42 -6.67 -6.87 -19.92
CA ILE A 42 -7.42 -6.36 -21.07
C ILE A 42 -7.93 -4.90 -20.84
N TYR A 43 -7.52 -4.25 -19.75
CA TYR A 43 -8.05 -2.98 -19.23
C TYR A 43 -7.02 -1.84 -19.18
N GLY A 44 -5.90 -1.93 -19.92
CA GLY A 44 -4.95 -0.84 -20.07
C GLY A 44 -4.04 -0.59 -18.85
N LYS A 45 -3.20 0.44 -19.00
CA LYS A 45 -2.21 0.92 -18.03
C LYS A 45 -2.90 1.57 -16.82
N ILE A 46 -2.36 1.36 -15.61
CA ILE A 46 -2.81 2.08 -14.41
C ILE A 46 -2.09 3.43 -14.34
N ASP A 47 -2.83 4.53 -14.51
CA ASP A 47 -2.28 5.89 -14.36
C ASP A 47 -2.28 6.38 -12.89
N GLY A 48 -2.86 5.59 -11.98
CA GLY A 48 -2.92 5.89 -10.55
C GLY A 48 -3.88 4.98 -9.80
N LEU A 49 -3.84 5.03 -8.46
CA LEU A 49 -4.91 4.44 -7.65
C LEU A 49 -6.14 5.37 -7.63
N PRO A 50 -7.37 4.83 -7.59
CA PRO A 50 -8.57 5.66 -7.59
C PRO A 50 -8.66 6.58 -6.37
N ILE A 51 -9.18 7.79 -6.57
CA ILE A 51 -9.30 8.82 -5.52
C ILE A 51 -10.22 8.42 -4.37
N ASP A 52 -11.14 7.49 -4.61
CA ASP A 52 -12.15 6.94 -3.71
C ASP A 52 -11.77 5.55 -3.18
N ILE A 53 -10.48 5.20 -3.18
CA ILE A 53 -9.99 3.93 -2.62
C ILE A 53 -10.40 3.73 -1.15
N ASP A 54 -10.67 4.81 -0.41
CA ASP A 54 -11.15 4.76 0.99
C ASP A 54 -12.56 4.15 1.15
N THR A 55 -13.29 3.98 0.06
CA THR A 55 -14.56 3.22 0.07
C THR A 55 -14.33 1.74 0.36
N LEU A 56 -13.14 1.21 0.09
CA LEU A 56 -12.71 -0.15 0.44
C LEU A 56 -12.24 -0.21 1.89
N LYS A 57 -13.15 0.13 2.82
CA LYS A 57 -12.87 0.33 4.24
C LYS A 57 -12.23 -0.85 4.96
N ASN A 58 -12.32 -2.05 4.38
CA ASN A 58 -11.83 -3.30 4.95
C ASN A 58 -10.51 -3.76 4.33
N LEU A 59 -9.90 -2.98 3.44
CA LEU A 59 -8.67 -3.35 2.75
C LEU A 59 -7.51 -3.47 3.75
N GLN A 60 -6.85 -4.64 3.77
CA GLN A 60 -5.73 -4.96 4.66
C GLN A 60 -4.44 -5.28 3.89
N PHE A 61 -4.59 -5.69 2.64
CA PHE A 61 -3.49 -6.02 1.74
C PHE A 61 -3.67 -5.30 0.41
N ILE A 62 -2.62 -4.66 -0.07
CA ILE A 62 -2.56 -4.17 -1.44
C ILE A 62 -1.20 -4.48 -2.06
N GLN A 63 -1.23 -5.04 -3.27
CA GLN A 63 -0.07 -5.26 -4.09
C GLN A 63 -0.24 -4.56 -5.44
N VAL A 64 0.73 -3.74 -5.84
CA VAL A 64 0.73 -3.00 -7.12
C VAL A 64 2.16 -2.95 -7.66
N ILE A 65 2.49 -3.83 -8.60
CA ILE A 65 3.88 -4.06 -9.00
C ILE A 65 4.09 -3.65 -10.45
N ASN A 66 5.13 -2.86 -10.72
CA ASN A 66 5.49 -2.40 -12.07
C ASN A 66 4.42 -1.56 -12.79
N GLU A 67 3.68 -0.73 -12.06
CA GLU A 67 2.58 0.10 -12.60
C GLU A 67 2.94 1.57 -12.77
N LYS A 68 4.22 1.93 -12.64
CA LYS A 68 4.71 3.32 -12.77
C LYS A 68 4.02 4.30 -11.82
N LEU A 69 3.54 3.84 -10.66
CA LEU A 69 2.95 4.73 -9.66
C LEU A 69 4.01 5.67 -9.09
N SER A 70 3.70 6.97 -9.01
CA SER A 70 4.58 7.97 -8.41
C SER A 70 4.01 8.60 -7.14
N ASN A 71 2.71 8.42 -6.86
CA ASN A 71 2.04 8.91 -5.66
C ASN A 71 0.83 8.04 -5.28
N LEU A 72 0.28 8.25 -4.08
CA LEU A 72 -0.97 7.70 -3.59
C LEU A 72 -2.00 8.82 -3.37
N PRO A 73 -3.31 8.57 -3.57
CA PRO A 73 -4.34 9.56 -3.31
C PRO A 73 -4.38 9.91 -1.81
N PRO A 74 -4.69 11.16 -1.41
CA PRO A 74 -4.72 11.57 -0.01
C PRO A 74 -5.64 10.70 0.86
N LYS A 75 -6.76 10.22 0.30
CA LYS A 75 -7.70 9.35 1.01
C LYS A 75 -7.15 7.96 1.32
N PHE A 76 -6.02 7.56 0.75
CA PHE A 76 -5.33 6.31 1.11
C PHE A 76 -5.00 6.26 2.61
N ALA A 77 -4.76 7.42 3.23
CA ALA A 77 -4.54 7.57 4.67
C ALA A 77 -5.73 7.08 5.53
N ARG A 78 -6.92 6.89 4.95
CA ARG A 78 -8.13 6.45 5.68
C ARG A 78 -8.27 4.93 5.75
N LEU A 79 -7.38 4.16 5.11
CA LEU A 79 -7.40 2.70 5.10
C LEU A 79 -6.83 2.13 6.41
N GLN A 80 -7.49 2.43 7.52
CA GLN A 80 -6.96 2.19 8.87
C GLN A 80 -6.76 0.70 9.23
N TYR A 81 -7.28 -0.23 8.42
CA TYR A 81 -7.07 -1.67 8.57
C TYR A 81 -5.92 -2.22 7.72
N MET A 82 -5.20 -1.37 6.98
CA MET A 82 -4.08 -1.77 6.13
C MET A 82 -2.94 -2.37 6.97
N GLN A 83 -2.52 -3.58 6.61
CA GLN A 83 -1.43 -4.31 7.24
C GLN A 83 -0.24 -4.53 6.32
N GLN A 84 -0.48 -4.69 5.02
CA GLN A 84 0.55 -5.10 4.08
C GLN A 84 0.45 -4.31 2.77
N ILE A 85 1.53 -3.60 2.42
CA ILE A 85 1.65 -2.83 1.18
C ILE A 85 2.86 -3.35 0.40
N TYR A 86 2.61 -3.80 -0.82
CA TYR A 86 3.64 -4.22 -1.77
C TYR A 86 3.57 -3.38 -3.03
N MET A 87 4.52 -2.47 -3.22
CA MET A 87 4.55 -1.56 -4.37
C MET A 87 5.94 -1.48 -5.01
N SER A 88 6.61 -2.63 -5.10
CA SER A 88 7.91 -2.71 -5.77
C SER A 88 7.82 -2.42 -7.28
N GLY A 89 8.87 -1.82 -7.85
CA GLY A 89 8.98 -1.58 -9.29
C GLY A 89 8.17 -0.39 -9.79
N ASN A 90 7.82 0.56 -8.92
CA ASN A 90 7.10 1.77 -9.28
C ASN A 90 8.07 2.97 -9.45
N GLN A 91 7.56 4.19 -9.35
CA GLN A 91 8.29 5.44 -9.57
C GLN A 91 8.20 6.38 -8.37
N PHE A 92 8.05 5.83 -7.15
CA PHE A 92 8.01 6.64 -5.94
C PHE A 92 9.39 7.27 -5.69
N SER A 93 9.45 8.60 -5.55
CA SER A 93 10.68 9.34 -5.21
C SER A 93 10.89 9.53 -3.70
N VAL A 94 9.82 9.32 -2.94
CA VAL A 94 9.76 9.31 -1.47
C VAL A 94 8.73 8.26 -1.04
N ILE A 95 8.74 7.84 0.22
CA ILE A 95 7.62 7.09 0.78
C ILE A 95 6.39 8.03 0.80
N PRO A 96 5.27 7.68 0.14
CA PRO A 96 4.11 8.57 0.03
C PRO A 96 3.54 8.97 1.41
N PRO A 97 3.27 10.27 1.67
CA PRO A 97 2.79 10.74 2.96
C PRO A 97 1.55 10.02 3.53
N PRO A 98 0.55 9.59 2.72
CA PRO A 98 -0.60 8.84 3.25
C PRO A 98 -0.24 7.53 3.96
N ILE A 99 0.93 6.94 3.69
CA ILE A 99 1.37 5.70 4.34
C ILE A 99 1.61 5.91 5.83
N TYR A 100 2.16 7.06 6.24
CA TYR A 100 2.48 7.35 7.65
C TYR A 100 1.25 7.41 8.57
N ALA A 101 0.04 7.50 8.01
CA ALA A 101 -1.22 7.46 8.76
C ALA A 101 -1.72 6.04 9.06
N LEU A 102 -1.07 5.00 8.54
CA LEU A 102 -1.53 3.61 8.59
C LEU A 102 -0.94 2.90 9.81
N LYS A 103 -1.56 3.12 10.97
CA LYS A 103 -1.06 2.63 12.27
C LYS A 103 -0.99 1.10 12.39
N ASN A 104 -1.76 0.36 11.59
CA ASN A 104 -1.75 -1.11 11.58
C ASN A 104 -0.79 -1.72 10.54
N LEU A 105 -0.02 -0.90 9.83
CA LEU A 105 0.89 -1.36 8.78
C LEU A 105 2.06 -2.15 9.40
N LYS A 106 2.21 -3.40 8.98
CA LYS A 106 3.26 -4.33 9.42
C LYS A 106 4.34 -4.55 8.38
N ARG A 107 3.97 -4.55 7.09
CA ARG A 107 4.89 -4.82 5.98
C ARG A 107 4.75 -3.72 4.93
N LEU A 108 5.87 -3.08 4.61
CA LEU A 108 5.98 -2.10 3.53
C LEU A 108 7.12 -2.49 2.59
N ASP A 109 6.78 -2.89 1.37
CA ASP A 109 7.74 -3.15 0.30
C ASP A 109 7.65 -2.06 -0.77
N LEU A 110 8.73 -1.29 -0.89
CA LEU A 110 8.93 -0.24 -1.88
C LEU A 110 10.25 -0.46 -2.65
N GLN A 111 10.70 -1.70 -2.78
CA GLN A 111 11.93 -2.02 -3.53
C GLN A 111 11.83 -1.57 -4.99
N LYS A 112 12.95 -1.29 -5.66
CA LYS A 112 12.97 -0.92 -7.09
C LYS A 112 12.09 0.29 -7.39
N ASN A 113 12.23 1.34 -6.59
CA ASN A 113 11.62 2.65 -6.81
C ASN A 113 12.73 3.70 -7.00
N GLN A 114 12.41 4.98 -6.84
CA GLN A 114 13.35 6.10 -6.95
C GLN A 114 13.51 6.84 -5.62
N ILE A 115 13.29 6.15 -4.50
CA ILE A 115 13.30 6.75 -3.16
C ILE A 115 14.72 7.16 -2.80
N SER A 116 14.97 8.46 -2.71
CA SER A 116 16.30 8.99 -2.37
C SER A 116 16.45 9.35 -0.90
N ILE A 117 15.34 9.53 -0.17
CA ILE A 117 15.32 9.95 1.23
C ILE A 117 14.18 9.26 1.99
N ILE A 118 14.42 9.00 3.26
CA ILE A 118 13.39 8.65 4.25
C ILE A 118 13.16 9.90 5.11
N VAL A 119 11.94 10.42 5.14
CA VAL A 119 11.58 11.63 5.90
C VAL A 119 11.19 11.31 7.35
N ASN A 120 11.12 12.33 8.20
CA ASN A 120 10.92 12.28 9.67
C ASN A 120 9.53 11.80 10.15
N ASP A 121 8.86 10.91 9.42
CA ASP A 121 7.54 10.38 9.77
C ASP A 121 7.47 8.85 9.77
N ILE A 122 8.58 8.16 9.45
CA ILE A 122 8.64 6.69 9.45
C ILE A 122 8.44 6.12 10.87
N ASP A 123 8.80 6.88 11.89
CA ASP A 123 8.58 6.61 13.31
C ASP A 123 7.08 6.54 13.69
N LYS A 124 6.19 7.18 12.92
CA LYS A 124 4.73 7.07 13.11
C LYS A 124 4.19 5.69 12.77
N LEU A 125 4.94 4.85 12.07
CA LEU A 125 4.56 3.47 11.73
C LEU A 125 4.92 2.52 12.87
N GLU A 126 4.28 2.70 14.02
CA GLU A 126 4.60 2.03 15.30
C GLU A 126 4.53 0.49 15.24
N ASN A 127 3.75 -0.08 14.32
CA ASN A 127 3.59 -1.53 14.14
C ASN A 127 4.38 -2.09 12.94
N LEU A 128 5.25 -1.30 12.30
CA LEU A 128 6.00 -1.74 11.13
C LEU A 128 7.08 -2.74 11.54
N GLU A 129 6.94 -3.97 11.06
CA GLU A 129 7.86 -5.07 11.33
C GLU A 129 8.89 -5.23 10.19
N TYR A 130 8.47 -4.95 8.96
CA TYR A 130 9.31 -5.13 7.77
C TYR A 130 9.22 -3.93 6.82
N LEU A 131 10.37 -3.33 6.52
CA LEU A 131 10.55 -2.26 5.54
C LEU A 131 11.57 -2.68 4.48
N TYR A 132 11.13 -2.84 3.24
CA TYR A 132 11.99 -3.21 2.12
C TYR A 132 12.18 -2.01 1.18
N LEU A 133 13.42 -1.52 1.08
CA LEU A 133 13.80 -0.38 0.26
C LEU A 133 14.98 -0.67 -0.68
N ASN A 134 15.37 -1.94 -0.85
CA ASN A 134 16.44 -2.33 -1.77
C ASN A 134 16.18 -1.79 -3.19
N ASP A 135 17.25 -1.59 -3.97
CA ASP A 135 17.17 -1.04 -5.32
C ASP A 135 16.48 0.35 -5.39
N ASN A 136 16.73 1.19 -4.39
CA ASN A 136 16.39 2.62 -4.40
C ASN A 136 17.68 3.45 -4.27
N PRO A 137 17.75 4.67 -4.84
CA PRO A 137 18.92 5.55 -4.76
C PRO A 137 19.00 6.28 -3.40
N LEU A 138 18.83 5.55 -2.29
CA LEU A 138 18.80 6.11 -0.95
C LEU A 138 20.13 6.78 -0.61
N VAL A 139 20.07 8.08 -0.33
CA VAL A 139 21.18 8.85 0.24
C VAL A 139 20.85 9.07 1.70
N PHE A 140 21.66 8.51 2.61
CA PHE A 140 21.51 8.76 4.03
C PHE A 140 21.82 10.23 4.32
N LEU A 141 20.79 11.06 4.55
CA LEU A 141 20.97 12.28 5.32
C LEU A 141 20.93 11.87 6.79
N SER A 142 22.10 11.76 7.41
CA SER A 142 22.20 11.56 8.85
C SER A 142 21.58 12.76 9.56
N TYR A 143 20.42 12.59 10.17
CA TYR A 143 19.93 13.52 11.18
C TYR A 143 19.72 12.77 12.49
N LYS A 144 20.10 13.47 13.58
CA LYS A 144 19.97 13.00 14.94
C LYS A 144 18.48 12.83 15.26
N ILE A 145 18.08 11.60 15.58
CA ILE A 145 16.89 11.37 16.39
C ILE A 145 17.24 11.95 17.77
N THR A 146 16.47 12.95 18.21
CA THR A 146 16.62 13.56 19.55
C THR A 146 15.59 12.94 20.48
#